data_AF-A0A1X6XPG1-F1
#
_entry.id   AF-A0A1X6XPG1-F1
#
_cell.length_a   1.000
_cell.length_b   1.000
_cell.length_c   1.000
_cell.angle_alpha   90.00
_cell.angle_beta   90.00
_cell.angle_gamma   90.00
#
_symmetry.space_group_name_H-M   'P 1'
#
loop_
_entity.id
_entity.type
_entity.pdbx_description
1 polymer ?
#
loop_
_entity_poly.entity_id
_entity_poly.type
_entity_poly.pdbx_seq_one_letter_code
_entity_poly.pdbx_strand_id
1 'polypeptide(L)'
;MTFPKIGVVGGGQLARMMAPAAEALGVSFHVLSEADGASAAQVSAYVTVGDYRDWDTLKAFADTVDVLTFDHEHVPPEHLRALEAAGHSVHPGPDALIHAQDKLVMRAKIDELGLPNPRWAEVGSVDELEAASRDLGLPLILKTPRGGYDGHGVRVIHDPAEAADWFAEAPGTLLAEEKVAFTRELAVMVGRSPSGQTAVWPVVATHQQDGVCKEALAPAPDLSRELSARIQGDVIALATRLGVTGVMAMEMFEVDGGYLVNELAMRPHNTGHWTQDGSITSQFEQHLRAVLDLPLGDPSAIAPLTAMVNVLGSDRDDLYHSYLHVLAHDPAVKVHMYGKGVRPGRKLGHVNLSGADAPEHLLARARHAADFIAGVDTNPHPDFGDAANAAGAGIATSAARGTETDAPAAASSPAAAASPAAGATSEASAATASAAGAASAGPDDRSRVGIVMGSDSDWPTMSAAADALREFGIPFTAEVVSAHRMPEDMVEWGRTAADRGLEVIIAGAGGAAHLPGMLASLTSLPVIGVPVPLTYLDGMDSLLSIVQMPAGVPVATVSVGGAANAGLLAVRILASGAAGDEAQGSTDLRSALDDHRLALREKAMAKGRALSKRVAAEGDAHH
;
A
#
# COMPACT_ATOMS: atom_id res chain seq x y z
N MET A 1 16.04 -28.67 20.57
CA MET A 1 15.68 -28.01 19.30
C MET A 1 16.58 -26.80 19.20
N THR A 2 17.35 -26.66 18.13
CA THR A 2 18.17 -25.46 17.90
C THR A 2 17.34 -24.50 17.05
N PHE A 3 17.01 -23.34 17.60
CA PHE A 3 16.39 -22.25 16.86
C PHE A 3 17.42 -21.63 15.89
N PRO A 4 16.99 -21.04 14.77
CA PRO A 4 17.90 -20.46 13.78
C PRO A 4 18.67 -19.26 14.34
N LYS A 5 19.85 -19.04 13.77
CA LYS A 5 20.76 -17.92 14.04
C LYS A 5 20.77 -16.95 12.86
N ILE A 6 20.41 -15.70 13.12
CA ILE A 6 20.51 -14.62 12.15
C ILE A 6 21.79 -13.83 12.43
N GLY A 7 22.61 -13.64 11.41
CA GLY A 7 23.70 -12.68 11.40
C GLY A 7 23.30 -11.39 10.69
N VAL A 8 23.48 -10.26 11.35
CA VAL A 8 23.32 -8.93 10.74
C VAL A 8 24.68 -8.27 10.62
N VAL A 9 25.03 -7.85 9.40
CA VAL A 9 26.23 -7.05 9.15
C VAL A 9 25.89 -5.56 9.27
N GLY A 10 26.63 -4.87 10.14
CA GLY A 10 26.47 -3.46 10.46
C GLY A 10 25.95 -3.25 11.89
N GLY A 11 26.63 -2.39 12.66
CA GLY A 11 26.34 -2.14 14.07
C GLY A 11 25.39 -0.96 14.35
N GLY A 12 24.64 -0.47 13.36
CA GLY A 12 23.84 0.75 13.44
C GLY A 12 22.48 0.59 14.12
N GLN A 13 21.55 1.49 13.81
CA GLN A 13 20.25 1.56 14.48
C GLN A 13 19.22 0.56 13.96
N LEU A 14 19.28 0.15 12.68
CA LEU A 14 18.28 -0.78 12.16
C LEU A 14 18.56 -2.17 12.72
N ALA A 15 19.82 -2.59 12.80
CA ALA A 15 20.25 -3.78 13.54
C ALA A 15 19.82 -3.72 15.02
N ARG A 16 19.98 -2.57 15.68
CA ARG A 16 19.50 -2.38 17.07
C ARG A 16 18.00 -2.64 17.21
N MET A 17 17.20 -2.16 16.26
CA MET A 17 15.75 -2.33 16.27
C MET A 17 15.28 -3.72 15.83
N MET A 18 16.12 -4.48 15.11
CA MET A 18 15.88 -5.90 14.85
C MET A 18 16.05 -6.77 16.11
N ALA A 19 16.96 -6.43 17.02
CA ALA A 19 17.30 -7.29 18.16
C ALA A 19 16.09 -7.65 19.07
N PRO A 20 15.21 -6.71 19.48
CA PRO A 20 14.04 -7.05 20.29
C PRO A 20 13.04 -7.95 19.55
N ALA A 21 12.88 -7.76 18.25
CA ALA A 21 12.00 -8.61 17.44
C ALA A 21 12.57 -10.03 17.29
N ALA A 22 13.89 -10.16 17.15
CA ALA A 22 14.56 -11.46 17.13
C ALA A 22 14.39 -12.20 18.46
N GLU A 23 14.56 -11.50 19.59
CA GLU A 23 14.32 -12.05 20.93
C GLU A 23 12.88 -12.52 21.10
N ALA A 24 11.88 -11.71 20.69
CA ALA A 24 10.47 -12.07 20.77
C ALA A 24 10.11 -13.30 19.90
N LEU A 25 10.76 -13.46 18.75
CA LEU A 25 10.62 -14.64 17.88
C LEU A 25 11.37 -15.88 18.40
N GLY A 26 12.21 -15.73 19.44
CA GLY A 26 13.04 -16.80 19.99
C GLY A 26 14.20 -17.22 19.09
N VAL A 27 14.63 -16.35 18.16
CA VAL A 27 15.75 -16.63 17.24
C VAL A 27 17.03 -15.97 17.75
N SER A 28 18.18 -16.62 17.52
CA SER A 28 19.46 -16.08 18.00
C SER A 28 19.93 -14.94 17.11
N PHE A 29 20.24 -13.79 17.70
CA PHE A 29 20.63 -12.58 16.98
C PHE A 29 22.13 -12.29 17.15
N HIS A 30 22.86 -12.32 16.04
CA HIS A 30 24.30 -12.08 15.97
C HIS A 30 24.57 -10.83 15.14
N VAL A 31 25.51 -9.99 15.58
CA VAL A 31 25.88 -8.76 14.87
C VAL A 31 27.38 -8.76 14.56
N LEU A 32 27.72 -8.51 13.29
CA LEU A 32 29.07 -8.10 12.89
C LEU A 32 29.10 -6.57 12.93
N SER A 33 29.75 -6.03 13.96
CA SER A 33 29.80 -4.61 14.27
C SER A 33 31.19 -4.04 14.03
N GLU A 34 31.28 -2.81 13.54
CA GLU A 34 32.55 -2.13 13.33
C GLU A 34 33.22 -1.69 14.65
N ALA A 35 32.45 -1.65 15.75
CA ALA A 35 32.95 -1.32 17.08
C ALA A 35 32.09 -1.92 18.20
N ASP A 36 32.69 -2.21 19.37
CA ASP A 36 32.00 -2.71 20.57
C ASP A 36 30.92 -1.75 21.09
N GLY A 37 31.13 -0.44 20.91
CA GLY A 37 30.21 0.60 21.38
C GLY A 37 29.12 1.01 20.37
N ALA A 38 29.03 0.33 19.22
CA ALA A 38 28.04 0.66 18.20
C ALA A 38 26.60 0.43 18.69
N SER A 39 25.64 1.07 18.03
CA SER A 39 24.23 1.12 18.44
C SER A 39 23.61 -0.27 18.69
N ALA A 40 23.82 -1.23 17.80
CA ALA A 40 23.33 -2.60 17.93
C ALA A 40 24.15 -3.44 18.91
N ALA A 41 25.47 -3.22 18.97
CA ALA A 41 26.36 -3.96 19.87
C ALA A 41 26.01 -3.74 21.35
N GLN A 42 25.48 -2.57 21.70
CA GLN A 42 25.03 -2.26 23.07
C GLN A 42 23.86 -3.11 23.57
N VAL A 43 23.07 -3.74 22.67
CA VAL A 43 21.84 -4.49 23.03
C VAL A 43 21.85 -5.92 22.52
N SER A 44 22.92 -6.37 21.87
CA SER A 44 23.01 -7.69 21.27
C SER A 44 23.84 -8.63 22.15
N ALA A 45 23.34 -9.85 22.37
CA ALA A 45 24.04 -10.85 23.17
C ALA A 45 25.27 -11.43 22.46
N TYR A 46 25.26 -11.49 21.13
CA TYR A 46 26.33 -12.04 20.31
C TYR A 46 26.88 -10.98 19.36
N VAL A 47 28.05 -10.44 19.68
CA VAL A 47 28.72 -9.41 18.88
C VAL A 47 30.07 -9.94 18.42
N THR A 48 30.33 -9.84 17.13
CA THR A 48 31.67 -9.97 16.55
C THR A 48 32.11 -8.59 16.11
N VAL A 49 33.25 -8.11 16.60
CA VAL A 49 33.82 -6.84 16.14
C VAL A 49 34.77 -7.09 14.99
N GLY A 50 34.53 -6.40 13.87
CA GLY A 50 35.33 -6.57 12.67
C GLY A 50 34.86 -5.70 11.51
N ASP A 51 35.67 -5.64 10.47
CA ASP A 51 35.37 -4.91 9.24
C ASP A 51 34.72 -5.86 8.22
N TYR A 52 33.50 -5.56 7.77
CA TYR A 52 32.81 -6.35 6.75
C TYR A 52 33.48 -6.32 5.37
N ARG A 53 34.40 -5.37 5.16
CA ARG A 53 35.21 -5.26 3.94
C ARG A 53 36.43 -6.18 3.98
N ASP A 54 36.72 -6.79 5.13
CA ASP A 54 37.73 -7.84 5.24
C ASP A 54 37.06 -9.20 5.00
N TRP A 55 37.49 -9.88 3.93
CA TRP A 55 36.88 -11.14 3.49
C TRP A 55 36.94 -12.21 4.59
N ASP A 56 38.10 -12.38 5.23
CA ASP A 56 38.29 -13.44 6.21
C ASP A 56 37.41 -13.21 7.45
N THR A 57 37.29 -11.95 7.88
CA THR A 57 36.41 -11.52 8.97
C THR A 57 34.93 -11.78 8.63
N LEU A 58 34.48 -11.32 7.47
CA LEU A 58 33.09 -11.49 7.03
C LEU A 58 32.74 -12.98 6.87
N LYS A 59 33.62 -13.77 6.27
CA LYS A 59 33.42 -15.20 6.09
C LYS A 59 33.40 -15.94 7.43
N ALA A 60 34.34 -15.65 8.33
CA ALA A 60 34.38 -16.26 9.66
C ALA A 60 33.11 -15.96 10.47
N PHE A 61 32.53 -14.76 10.31
CA PHE A 61 31.24 -14.42 10.89
C PHE A 61 30.09 -15.21 10.23
N ALA A 62 30.04 -15.24 8.89
CA ALA A 62 29.01 -15.97 8.13
C ALA A 62 29.00 -17.48 8.44
N ASP A 63 30.15 -18.08 8.73
CA ASP A 63 30.29 -19.48 9.17
C ASP A 63 29.58 -19.78 10.52
N THR A 64 29.18 -18.77 11.29
CA THR A 64 28.61 -18.93 12.64
C THR A 64 27.08 -18.85 12.68
N VAL A 65 26.44 -18.44 11.58
CA VAL A 65 25.01 -18.14 11.47
C VAL A 65 24.34 -18.95 10.36
N ASP A 66 23.02 -19.10 10.44
CA ASP A 66 22.25 -19.86 9.45
C ASP A 66 21.80 -18.95 8.28
N VAL A 67 21.54 -17.66 8.57
CA VAL A 67 21.13 -16.64 7.60
C VAL A 67 21.89 -15.34 7.85
N LEU A 68 22.34 -14.68 6.78
CA LEU A 68 22.98 -13.37 6.80
C LEU A 68 22.07 -12.29 6.20
N THR A 69 21.98 -11.13 6.86
CA THR A 69 21.31 -9.92 6.37
C THR A 69 22.10 -8.66 6.79
N PHE A 70 21.57 -7.47 6.50
CA PHE A 70 22.31 -6.21 6.56
C PHE A 70 21.53 -5.06 7.21
N ASP A 71 22.25 -4.25 7.99
CA ASP A 71 21.81 -2.94 8.46
C ASP A 71 22.05 -1.84 7.41
N HIS A 72 22.94 -2.07 6.43
CA HIS A 72 23.29 -1.13 5.38
C HIS A 72 23.63 -1.83 4.06
N GLU A 73 23.57 -1.09 2.96
CA GLU A 73 23.84 -1.60 1.62
C GLU A 73 25.33 -1.69 1.26
N HIS A 74 26.28 -1.28 2.12
CA HIS A 74 27.70 -1.11 1.73
C HIS A 74 28.57 -2.38 1.66
N VAL A 75 28.03 -3.57 1.93
CA VAL A 75 28.86 -4.80 1.86
C VAL A 75 29.30 -5.05 0.41
N PRO A 76 30.60 -5.29 0.14
CA PRO A 76 31.11 -5.44 -1.22
C PRO A 76 30.40 -6.55 -2.02
N PRO A 77 29.87 -6.28 -3.23
CA PRO A 77 29.15 -7.28 -4.02
C PRO A 77 29.94 -8.56 -4.31
N GLU A 78 31.26 -8.46 -4.49
CA GLU A 78 32.16 -9.58 -4.71
C GLU A 78 32.22 -10.52 -3.49
N HIS A 79 32.15 -9.98 -2.28
CA HIS A 79 32.10 -10.78 -1.06
C HIS A 79 30.75 -11.49 -0.93
N LEU A 80 29.65 -10.78 -1.21
CA LEU A 80 28.32 -11.37 -1.16
C LEU A 80 28.17 -12.55 -2.15
N ARG A 81 28.66 -12.39 -3.38
CA ARG A 81 28.69 -13.47 -4.38
C ARG A 81 29.55 -14.65 -3.93
N ALA A 82 30.71 -14.38 -3.30
CA ALA A 82 31.57 -15.43 -2.79
C ALA A 82 30.94 -16.19 -1.61
N LEU A 83 30.19 -15.52 -0.74
CA LEU A 83 29.41 -16.16 0.33
C LEU A 83 28.29 -17.04 -0.22
N GLU A 84 27.52 -16.56 -1.19
CA GLU A 84 26.47 -17.36 -1.85
C GLU A 84 27.07 -18.59 -2.57
N ALA A 85 28.19 -18.41 -3.29
CA ALA A 85 28.89 -19.51 -3.95
C ALA A 85 29.44 -20.55 -2.95
N ALA A 86 29.74 -20.13 -1.71
CA ALA A 86 30.14 -21.01 -0.62
C ALA A 86 28.95 -21.66 0.11
N GLY A 87 27.70 -21.34 -0.27
CA GLY A 87 26.48 -21.95 0.25
C GLY A 87 25.86 -21.24 1.45
N HIS A 88 26.30 -20.03 1.79
CA HIS A 88 25.65 -19.22 2.84
C HIS A 88 24.33 -18.64 2.33
N SER A 89 23.31 -18.60 3.19
CA SER A 89 22.03 -17.94 2.90
C SER A 89 22.18 -16.43 3.13
N VAL A 90 22.12 -15.63 2.06
CA VAL A 90 22.34 -14.18 2.09
C VAL A 90 21.08 -13.47 1.57
N HIS A 91 20.50 -12.59 2.39
CA HIS A 91 19.24 -11.91 2.07
C HIS A 91 19.29 -10.42 2.40
N PRO A 92 18.98 -9.52 1.44
CA PRO A 92 18.86 -9.78 0.00
C PRO A 92 20.18 -10.29 -0.61
N GLY A 93 20.08 -11.01 -1.73
CA GLY A 93 21.24 -11.44 -2.51
C GLY A 93 21.93 -10.27 -3.23
N PRO A 94 23.15 -10.46 -3.76
CA PRO A 94 23.96 -9.41 -4.38
C PRO A 94 23.31 -8.81 -5.64
N ASP A 95 22.61 -9.63 -6.42
CA ASP A 95 21.97 -9.19 -7.66
C ASP A 95 20.72 -8.33 -7.40
N ALA A 96 20.10 -8.47 -6.22
CA ALA A 96 19.11 -7.52 -5.74
C ALA A 96 19.81 -6.27 -5.19
N LEU A 97 20.71 -6.45 -4.20
CA LEU A 97 21.30 -5.36 -3.42
C LEU A 97 22.02 -4.30 -4.26
N ILE A 98 22.57 -4.67 -5.42
CA ILE A 98 23.22 -3.73 -6.35
C ILE A 98 22.31 -2.55 -6.75
N HIS A 99 20.99 -2.77 -6.83
CA HIS A 99 20.02 -1.72 -7.16
C HIS A 99 19.77 -0.72 -6.02
N ALA A 100 20.22 -1.02 -4.79
CA ALA A 100 20.28 -0.05 -3.69
C ALA A 100 21.66 0.61 -3.58
N GLN A 101 22.72 -0.02 -4.11
CA GLN A 101 24.09 0.48 -4.03
C GLN A 101 24.44 1.48 -5.13
N ASP A 102 23.87 1.29 -6.33
CA ASP A 102 24.25 2.01 -7.54
C ASP A 102 23.03 2.64 -8.22
N LYS A 103 22.96 3.98 -8.15
CA LYS A 103 21.82 4.74 -8.67
C LYS A 103 21.68 4.66 -10.20
N LEU A 104 22.77 4.49 -10.96
CA LEU A 104 22.69 4.32 -12.42
C LEU A 104 22.08 2.96 -12.76
N VAL A 105 22.52 1.90 -12.08
CA VAL A 105 21.97 0.55 -12.23
C VAL A 105 20.50 0.50 -11.80
N MET A 106 20.14 1.21 -10.74
CA MET A 106 18.74 1.39 -10.33
C MET A 106 17.92 2.05 -11.45
N ARG A 107 18.36 3.22 -11.95
CA ARG A 107 17.63 3.99 -12.97
C ARG A 107 17.37 3.17 -14.23
N ALA A 108 18.42 2.55 -14.77
CA ALA A 108 18.30 1.66 -15.92
C ALA A 108 17.30 0.52 -15.69
N LYS A 109 17.24 -0.01 -14.46
CA LYS A 109 16.31 -1.10 -14.12
C LYS A 109 14.86 -0.64 -13.98
N ILE A 110 14.63 0.55 -13.42
CA ILE A 110 13.29 1.14 -13.34
C ILE A 110 12.75 1.40 -14.76
N ASP A 111 13.59 1.90 -15.69
CA ASP A 111 13.22 2.05 -17.10
C ASP A 111 12.92 0.70 -17.79
N GLU A 112 13.77 -0.31 -17.59
CA GLU A 112 13.56 -1.66 -18.13
C GLU A 112 12.21 -2.25 -17.69
N LEU A 113 11.78 -1.94 -16.46
CA LEU A 113 10.52 -2.41 -15.89
C LEU A 113 9.32 -1.54 -16.29
N GLY A 114 9.53 -0.43 -17.00
CA GLY A 114 8.47 0.51 -17.38
C GLY A 114 7.87 1.25 -16.19
N LEU A 115 8.61 1.37 -15.10
CA LEU A 115 8.20 2.10 -13.91
C LEU A 115 8.57 3.59 -14.03
N PRO A 116 7.86 4.50 -13.35
CA PRO A 116 8.09 5.93 -13.53
C PRO A 116 9.44 6.40 -12.96
N ASN A 117 10.30 6.93 -13.82
CA ASN A 117 11.58 7.55 -13.48
C ASN A 117 11.53 9.08 -13.71
N PRO A 118 12.25 9.89 -12.91
CA PRO A 118 12.69 11.20 -13.36
C PRO A 118 13.50 11.06 -14.64
N ARG A 119 13.42 12.03 -15.55
CA ARG A 119 14.33 12.08 -16.70
C ARG A 119 15.76 12.14 -16.19
N TRP A 120 16.63 11.30 -16.75
CA TRP A 120 17.98 11.11 -16.26
C TRP A 120 18.99 10.84 -17.39
N ALA A 121 20.26 11.07 -17.11
CA ALA A 121 21.38 10.77 -17.99
C ALA A 121 22.63 10.35 -17.19
N GLU A 122 23.41 9.43 -17.74
CA GLU A 122 24.77 9.15 -17.30
C GLU A 122 25.73 10.14 -17.97
N VAL A 123 26.55 10.84 -17.18
CA VAL A 123 27.48 11.86 -17.68
C VAL A 123 28.87 11.67 -17.08
N GLY A 124 29.90 11.69 -17.93
CA GLY A 124 31.31 11.54 -17.54
C GLY A 124 32.14 12.82 -17.68
N SER A 125 31.55 13.93 -18.14
CA SER A 125 32.24 15.21 -18.30
C SER A 125 31.29 16.41 -18.23
N VAL A 126 31.87 17.61 -18.10
CA VAL A 126 31.12 18.88 -18.16
C VAL A 126 30.42 19.05 -19.51
N ASP A 127 31.07 18.69 -20.62
CA ASP A 127 30.50 18.78 -21.97
C ASP A 127 29.27 17.85 -22.12
N GLU A 128 29.35 16.63 -21.57
CA GLU A 128 28.22 15.70 -21.54
C GLU A 128 27.09 16.21 -20.64
N LEU A 129 27.41 16.83 -19.50
CA LEU A 129 26.42 17.46 -18.63
C LEU A 129 25.72 18.65 -19.32
N GLU A 130 26.46 19.48 -20.06
CA GLU A 130 25.90 20.57 -20.86
C GLU A 130 25.01 20.06 -21.99
N ALA A 131 25.36 18.92 -22.60
CA ALA A 131 24.50 18.26 -23.57
C ALA A 131 23.21 17.77 -22.91
N ALA A 132 23.31 17.06 -21.77
CA ALA A 132 22.17 16.53 -21.04
C ALA A 132 21.24 17.64 -20.51
N SER A 133 21.77 18.80 -20.10
CA SER A 133 20.97 19.90 -19.58
C SER A 133 20.02 20.51 -20.61
N ARG A 134 20.27 20.32 -21.92
CA ARG A 134 19.35 20.76 -22.98
C ARG A 134 18.04 19.99 -22.96
N ASP A 135 18.09 18.73 -22.57
CA ASP A 135 16.92 17.87 -22.47
C ASP A 135 16.33 17.91 -21.05
N LEU A 136 17.16 17.76 -20.01
CA LEU A 136 16.72 17.72 -18.62
C LEU A 136 16.21 19.08 -18.12
N GLY A 137 16.74 20.19 -18.65
CA GLY A 137 16.52 21.53 -18.15
C GLY A 137 17.43 21.89 -16.97
N LEU A 138 17.44 23.17 -16.61
CA LEU A 138 18.16 23.70 -15.45
C LEU A 138 17.19 24.41 -14.48
N PRO A 139 17.46 24.37 -13.17
CA PRO A 139 18.53 23.59 -12.55
C PRO A 139 18.26 22.07 -12.60
N LEU A 140 19.34 21.28 -12.61
CA LEU A 140 19.29 19.81 -12.55
C LEU A 140 19.91 19.30 -11.23
N ILE A 141 19.72 18.02 -10.94
CA ILE A 141 20.33 17.35 -9.81
C ILE A 141 21.45 16.44 -10.31
N LEU A 142 22.68 16.63 -9.81
CA LEU A 142 23.83 15.79 -10.13
C LEU A 142 24.19 14.94 -8.90
N LYS A 143 24.37 13.63 -9.11
CA LYS A 143 24.56 12.65 -8.03
C LYS A 143 25.75 11.74 -8.30
N THR A 144 26.51 11.39 -7.27
CA THR A 144 27.42 10.23 -7.32
C THR A 144 26.60 8.93 -7.34
N PRO A 145 26.86 7.99 -8.27
CA PRO A 145 26.08 6.76 -8.38
C PRO A 145 26.15 5.88 -7.13
N ARG A 146 27.31 5.82 -6.47
CA ARG A 146 27.55 5.02 -5.26
C ARG A 146 28.02 5.88 -4.09
N GLY A 147 27.74 5.41 -2.87
CA GLY A 147 28.28 5.99 -1.63
C GLY A 147 27.63 7.29 -1.14
N GLY A 148 26.69 7.87 -1.89
CA GLY A 148 25.88 9.00 -1.42
C GLY A 148 24.74 8.56 -0.50
N TYR A 149 24.53 9.28 0.60
CA TYR A 149 23.50 9.02 1.63
C TYR A 149 23.06 10.35 2.27
N ASP A 150 21.81 10.46 2.75
CA ASP A 150 21.29 11.64 3.49
C ASP A 150 21.70 12.99 2.83
N GLY A 151 21.54 13.11 1.50
CA GLY A 151 21.91 14.30 0.72
C GLY A 151 23.40 14.45 0.35
N HIS A 152 24.31 13.68 0.95
CA HIS A 152 25.71 13.65 0.55
C HIS A 152 25.89 13.04 -0.84
N GLY A 153 26.77 13.64 -1.65
CA GLY A 153 26.98 13.22 -3.03
C GLY A 153 25.85 13.65 -3.97
N VAL A 154 25.11 14.71 -3.61
CA VAL A 154 24.07 15.35 -4.42
C VAL A 154 24.36 16.85 -4.52
N ARG A 155 24.28 17.42 -5.73
CA ARG A 155 24.43 18.87 -5.97
C ARG A 155 23.33 19.35 -6.90
N VAL A 156 22.71 20.48 -6.57
CA VAL A 156 21.84 21.22 -7.51
C VAL A 156 22.75 22.02 -8.44
N ILE A 157 22.62 21.83 -9.74
CA ILE A 157 23.45 22.48 -10.76
C ILE A 157 22.60 23.50 -11.50
N HIS A 158 23.00 24.77 -11.42
CA HIS A 158 22.39 25.87 -12.17
C HIS A 158 23.14 26.17 -13.47
N ASP A 159 24.43 25.84 -13.51
CA ASP A 159 25.29 25.92 -14.69
C ASP A 159 26.19 24.67 -14.72
N PRO A 160 26.21 23.88 -15.82
CA PRO A 160 27.08 22.70 -15.94
C PRO A 160 28.55 22.94 -15.57
N ALA A 161 29.06 24.17 -15.75
CA ALA A 161 30.43 24.53 -15.37
C ALA A 161 30.71 24.38 -13.85
N GLU A 162 29.66 24.45 -13.01
CA GLU A 162 29.74 24.25 -11.55
C GLU A 162 30.15 22.83 -11.15
N ALA A 163 30.11 21.87 -12.06
CA ALA A 163 30.48 20.47 -11.80
C ALA A 163 31.94 20.14 -12.17
N ALA A 164 32.71 21.10 -12.68
CA ALA A 164 34.08 20.87 -13.17
C ALA A 164 35.03 20.32 -12.09
N ASP A 165 34.87 20.75 -10.84
CA ASP A 165 35.59 20.23 -9.67
C ASP A 165 35.28 18.74 -9.44
N TRP A 166 34.01 18.36 -9.56
CA TRP A 166 33.56 17.00 -9.25
C TRP A 166 34.14 15.99 -10.25
N PHE A 167 34.13 16.32 -11.55
CA PHE A 167 34.75 15.49 -12.58
C PHE A 167 36.28 15.43 -12.47
N ALA A 168 36.92 16.45 -11.90
CA ALA A 168 38.37 16.46 -11.67
C ALA A 168 38.80 15.62 -10.46
N GLU A 169 38.01 15.64 -9.38
CA GLU A 169 38.31 14.96 -8.11
C GLU A 169 37.89 13.48 -8.10
N ALA A 170 36.82 13.12 -8.83
CA ALA A 170 36.28 11.76 -8.87
C ALA A 170 36.15 11.27 -10.32
N PRO A 171 37.21 10.68 -10.92
CA PRO A 171 37.12 10.12 -12.26
C PRO A 171 36.11 8.96 -12.28
N GLY A 172 34.99 9.18 -12.97
CA GLY A 172 33.87 8.25 -13.06
C GLY A 172 32.65 8.93 -13.66
N THR A 173 31.60 8.16 -13.92
CA THR A 173 30.33 8.71 -14.39
C THR A 173 29.47 9.17 -13.21
N LEU A 174 28.71 10.23 -13.44
CA LEU A 174 27.74 10.80 -12.52
C LEU A 174 26.33 10.62 -13.11
N LEU A 175 25.34 10.68 -12.22
CA LEU A 175 23.93 10.63 -12.58
C LEU A 175 23.39 12.06 -12.58
N ALA A 176 22.99 12.55 -13.76
CA ALA A 176 22.25 13.79 -13.91
C ALA A 176 20.75 13.49 -13.98
N GLU A 177 19.93 14.18 -13.21
CA GLU A 177 18.48 14.03 -13.16
C GLU A 177 17.80 15.39 -13.28
N GLU A 178 16.62 15.42 -13.88
CA GLU A 178 15.78 16.60 -13.80
C GLU A 178 15.45 16.95 -12.34
N LYS A 179 15.36 18.25 -12.04
CA LYS A 179 14.83 18.69 -10.76
C LYS A 179 13.31 18.56 -10.78
N VAL A 180 12.81 17.42 -10.31
CA VAL A 180 11.38 17.10 -10.27
C VAL A 180 10.59 18.17 -9.50
N ALA A 181 9.51 18.65 -10.12
CA ALA A 181 8.50 19.46 -9.44
C ALA A 181 7.44 18.53 -8.84
N PHE A 182 7.52 18.30 -7.54
CA PHE A 182 6.65 17.38 -6.80
C PHE A 182 5.80 18.09 -5.76
N THR A 183 4.67 17.50 -5.38
CA THR A 183 3.76 18.03 -4.35
C THR A 183 4.17 17.57 -2.95
N ARG A 184 4.63 16.33 -2.82
CA ARG A 184 5.20 15.77 -1.60
C ARG A 184 6.05 14.54 -1.89
N GLU A 185 6.78 14.11 -0.88
CA GLU A 185 7.54 12.87 -0.89
C GLU A 185 6.72 11.75 -0.25
N LEU A 186 6.77 10.57 -0.86
CA LEU A 186 6.10 9.37 -0.42
C LEU A 186 7.11 8.24 -0.23
N ALA A 187 6.76 7.26 0.59
CA ALA A 187 7.48 6.00 0.65
C ALA A 187 6.50 4.83 0.82
N VAL A 188 6.87 3.65 0.33
CA VAL A 188 6.16 2.41 0.60
C VAL A 188 7.16 1.30 0.94
N MET A 189 6.80 0.48 1.93
CA MET A 189 7.60 -0.67 2.33
C MET A 189 6.93 -1.97 1.87
N VAL A 190 7.76 -2.93 1.47
CA VAL A 190 7.35 -4.30 1.15
C VAL A 190 8.27 -5.30 1.83
N GLY A 191 7.70 -6.30 2.49
CA GLY A 191 8.40 -7.50 2.93
C GLY A 191 8.19 -8.61 1.92
N ARG A 192 9.26 -9.35 1.56
CA ARG A 192 9.20 -10.49 0.66
C ARG A 192 10.07 -11.64 1.16
N SER A 193 9.52 -12.85 1.23
CA SER A 193 10.27 -14.05 1.64
C SER A 193 10.90 -14.77 0.44
N PRO A 194 11.92 -15.62 0.64
CA PRO A 194 12.44 -16.53 -0.39
C PRO A 194 11.37 -17.38 -1.06
N SER A 195 10.38 -17.87 -0.31
CA SER A 195 9.20 -18.58 -0.83
C SER A 195 8.24 -17.71 -1.65
N GLY A 196 8.50 -16.40 -1.76
CA GLY A 196 7.74 -15.46 -2.60
C GLY A 196 6.50 -14.87 -1.94
N GLN A 197 6.28 -15.10 -0.64
CA GLN A 197 5.21 -14.40 0.09
C GLN A 197 5.55 -12.91 0.18
N THR A 198 4.57 -12.05 -0.04
CA THR A 198 4.73 -10.59 0.03
C THR A 198 3.76 -9.97 1.04
N ALA A 199 4.20 -8.93 1.73
CA ALA A 199 3.37 -8.09 2.59
C ALA A 199 3.74 -6.63 2.37
N VAL A 200 2.75 -5.76 2.20
CA VAL A 200 2.97 -4.33 1.88
C VAL A 200 2.30 -3.49 2.94
N TRP A 201 3.04 -2.53 3.50
CA TRP A 201 2.46 -1.55 4.42
C TRP A 201 1.79 -0.41 3.64
N PRO A 202 0.87 0.34 4.28
CA PRO A 202 0.32 1.55 3.67
C PRO A 202 1.40 2.50 3.16
N VAL A 203 1.12 3.22 2.07
CA VAL A 203 1.97 4.31 1.58
C VAL A 203 2.04 5.39 2.64
N VAL A 204 3.23 5.97 2.81
CA VAL A 204 3.59 6.91 3.87
C VAL A 204 3.93 8.24 3.24
N ALA A 205 3.41 9.34 3.78
CA ALA A 205 3.88 10.69 3.42
C ALA A 205 5.13 11.00 4.23
N THR A 206 6.14 11.61 3.61
CA THR A 206 7.44 11.87 4.24
C THR A 206 7.85 13.31 4.05
N HIS A 207 8.66 13.82 4.99
CA HIS A 207 9.27 15.13 4.87
C HIS A 207 10.77 15.02 5.19
N GLN A 208 11.58 15.42 4.22
CA GLN A 208 13.02 15.54 4.37
C GLN A 208 13.37 16.97 4.81
N GLN A 209 14.22 17.10 5.82
CA GLN A 209 14.82 18.36 6.23
C GLN A 209 16.32 18.29 5.96
N ASP A 210 16.85 19.21 5.17
CA ASP A 210 18.27 19.28 4.80
C ASP A 210 18.80 17.95 4.20
N GLY A 211 17.96 17.26 3.41
CA GLY A 211 18.29 15.95 2.81
C GLY A 211 18.17 14.75 3.75
N VAL A 212 17.61 14.94 4.94
CA VAL A 212 17.43 13.89 5.96
C VAL A 212 15.96 13.70 6.32
N CYS A 213 15.49 12.45 6.34
CA CYS A 213 14.10 12.18 6.68
C CYS A 213 13.82 12.59 8.13
N LYS A 214 13.01 13.64 8.28
CA LYS A 214 12.60 14.20 9.57
C LYS A 214 11.29 13.58 10.03
N GLU A 215 10.34 13.40 9.11
CA GLU A 215 8.97 12.99 9.43
C GLU A 215 8.46 11.93 8.48
N ALA A 216 7.60 11.06 9.00
CA ALA A 216 6.81 10.12 8.23
C ALA A 216 5.41 10.00 8.85
N LEU A 217 4.37 10.02 8.02
CA LEU A 217 2.97 9.90 8.45
C LEU A 217 2.27 8.80 7.67
N ALA A 218 1.75 7.82 8.41
CA ALA A 218 1.19 6.60 7.86
C ALA A 218 -0.23 6.34 8.35
N PRO A 219 -1.18 6.00 7.45
CA PRO A 219 -1.09 6.14 5.99
C PRO A 219 -0.89 7.60 5.55
N ALA A 220 -0.41 7.81 4.32
CA ALA A 220 -0.29 9.12 3.68
C ALA A 220 -1.69 9.80 3.62
N PRO A 221 -1.90 10.95 4.29
CA PRO A 221 -3.18 11.65 4.24
C PRO A 221 -3.55 12.06 2.81
N ASP A 222 -4.82 12.12 2.46
CA ASP A 222 -5.30 12.62 1.16
C ASP A 222 -4.71 11.94 -0.10
N LEU A 223 -4.04 10.79 0.05
CA LEU A 223 -3.60 9.98 -1.09
C LEU A 223 -4.81 9.22 -1.65
N SER A 224 -5.07 9.35 -2.95
CA SER A 224 -6.17 8.62 -3.58
C SER A 224 -5.98 7.11 -3.45
N ARG A 225 -7.09 6.38 -3.31
CA ARG A 225 -7.04 4.91 -3.18
C ARG A 225 -6.44 4.28 -4.43
N GLU A 226 -6.72 4.86 -5.59
CA GLU A 226 -6.22 4.42 -6.89
C GLU A 226 -4.69 4.55 -6.98
N LEU A 227 -4.13 5.70 -6.57
CA LEU A 227 -2.69 5.92 -6.58
C LEU A 227 -1.99 5.04 -5.52
N SER A 228 -2.58 4.92 -4.33
CA SER A 228 -2.08 4.02 -3.28
C SER A 228 -2.02 2.57 -3.75
N ALA A 229 -3.11 2.05 -4.35
CA ALA A 229 -3.16 0.69 -4.88
C ALA A 229 -2.16 0.47 -6.03
N ARG A 230 -1.99 1.46 -6.92
CA ARG A 230 -0.98 1.42 -7.98
C ARG A 230 0.43 1.31 -7.41
N ILE A 231 0.79 2.17 -6.48
CA ILE A 231 2.10 2.17 -5.80
C ILE A 231 2.36 0.81 -5.12
N GLN A 232 1.37 0.26 -4.43
CA GLN A 232 1.48 -1.04 -3.77
C GLN A 232 1.66 -2.20 -4.77
N GLY A 233 0.94 -2.17 -5.89
CA GLY A 233 1.11 -3.15 -6.97
C GLY A 233 2.51 -3.05 -7.60
N ASP A 234 2.95 -1.83 -7.89
CA ASP A 234 4.24 -1.57 -8.52
C ASP A 234 5.41 -1.96 -7.62
N VAL A 235 5.35 -1.70 -6.30
CA VAL A 235 6.43 -2.12 -5.38
C VAL A 235 6.50 -3.64 -5.21
N ILE A 236 5.38 -4.35 -5.25
CA ILE A 236 5.35 -5.83 -5.26
C ILE A 236 6.01 -6.37 -6.53
N ALA A 237 5.62 -5.82 -7.69
CA ALA A 237 6.18 -6.21 -8.97
C ALA A 237 7.69 -5.93 -9.01
N LEU A 238 8.12 -4.76 -8.56
CA LEU A 238 9.51 -4.37 -8.47
C LEU A 238 10.31 -5.33 -7.58
N ALA A 239 9.89 -5.53 -6.33
CA ALA A 239 10.56 -6.43 -5.40
C ALA A 239 10.67 -7.87 -5.95
N THR A 240 9.62 -8.34 -6.63
CA THR A 240 9.60 -9.65 -7.28
C THR A 240 10.59 -9.75 -8.44
N ARG A 241 10.63 -8.73 -9.31
CA ARG A 241 11.49 -8.70 -10.51
C ARG A 241 12.96 -8.50 -10.18
N LEU A 242 13.26 -7.79 -9.09
CA LEU A 242 14.62 -7.63 -8.57
C LEU A 242 15.06 -8.82 -7.71
N GLY A 243 14.17 -9.76 -7.38
CA GLY A 243 14.49 -10.92 -6.55
C GLY A 243 14.79 -10.54 -5.09
N VAL A 244 14.21 -9.45 -4.59
CA VAL A 244 14.46 -8.98 -3.22
C VAL A 244 13.85 -9.95 -2.21
N THR A 245 14.62 -10.22 -1.15
CA THR A 245 14.18 -10.98 0.03
C THR A 245 14.55 -10.20 1.29
N GLY A 246 13.66 -10.17 2.27
CA GLY A 246 13.73 -9.23 3.39
C GLY A 246 12.73 -8.09 3.21
N VAL A 247 13.11 -6.89 3.62
CA VAL A 247 12.28 -5.69 3.51
C VAL A 247 12.94 -4.76 2.50
N MET A 248 12.12 -4.11 1.69
CA MET A 248 12.53 -3.05 0.77
C MET A 248 11.64 -1.83 0.97
N ALA A 249 12.23 -0.64 0.95
CA ALA A 249 11.51 0.61 0.76
C ALA A 249 11.71 1.10 -0.66
N MET A 250 10.64 1.62 -1.24
CA MET A 250 10.65 2.46 -2.43
C MET A 250 10.28 3.86 -1.97
N GLU A 251 11.14 4.84 -2.24
CA GLU A 251 10.82 6.25 -2.07
C GLU A 251 10.33 6.83 -3.40
N MET A 252 9.42 7.79 -3.33
CA MET A 252 8.79 8.38 -4.50
C MET A 252 8.53 9.87 -4.32
N PHE A 253 8.49 10.58 -5.44
CA PHE A 253 7.92 11.91 -5.54
C PHE A 253 6.48 11.80 -6.05
N GLU A 254 5.51 12.40 -5.35
CA GLU A 254 4.17 12.57 -5.90
C GLU A 254 4.16 13.74 -6.88
N VAL A 255 3.65 13.50 -8.09
CA VAL A 255 3.57 14.48 -9.16
C VAL A 255 2.14 14.53 -9.70
N ASP A 256 1.82 15.52 -10.52
CA ASP A 256 0.49 15.60 -11.12
C ASP A 256 0.15 14.31 -11.89
N GLY A 257 -0.95 13.67 -11.51
CA GLY A 257 -1.42 12.42 -12.12
C GLY A 257 -0.64 11.14 -11.78
N GLY A 258 0.34 11.16 -10.86
CA GLY A 258 1.08 9.94 -10.52
C GLY A 258 2.22 10.10 -9.53
N TYR A 259 3.27 9.31 -9.73
CA TYR A 259 4.48 9.33 -8.90
C TYR A 259 5.72 9.06 -9.76
N LEU A 260 6.89 9.44 -9.28
CA LEU A 260 8.19 9.08 -9.82
C LEU A 260 9.01 8.36 -8.74
N VAL A 261 9.66 7.24 -9.06
CA VAL A 261 10.53 6.55 -8.11
C VAL A 261 11.76 7.41 -7.83
N ASN A 262 12.04 7.73 -6.57
CA ASN A 262 13.22 8.47 -6.16
C ASN A 262 14.41 7.52 -5.95
N GLU A 263 14.27 6.60 -4.99
CA GLU A 263 15.33 5.66 -4.60
C GLU A 263 14.76 4.35 -4.04
N LEU A 264 15.62 3.33 -3.93
CA LEU A 264 15.31 2.05 -3.31
C LEU A 264 16.27 1.77 -2.16
N ALA A 265 15.75 1.25 -1.06
CA ALA A 265 16.54 0.71 0.05
C ALA A 265 16.14 -0.73 0.31
N MET A 266 17.06 -1.70 0.18
CA MET A 266 16.77 -3.13 0.35
C MET A 266 17.04 -3.63 1.76
N ARG A 267 16.51 -2.89 2.72
CA ARG A 267 16.59 -3.14 4.16
C ARG A 267 15.39 -2.47 4.84
N PRO A 268 15.14 -2.71 6.14
CA PRO A 268 14.31 -1.82 6.91
C PRO A 268 14.73 -0.36 6.72
N HIS A 269 13.74 0.53 6.65
CA HIS A 269 13.93 1.90 6.25
C HIS A 269 13.44 2.89 7.30
N ASN A 270 14.03 4.08 7.31
CA ASN A 270 13.71 5.13 8.28
C ASN A 270 12.22 5.49 8.24
N THR A 271 11.67 5.67 7.04
CA THR A 271 10.25 5.97 6.81
C THR A 271 9.30 4.85 7.24
N GLY A 272 9.82 3.66 7.57
CA GLY A 272 9.05 2.54 8.13
C GLY A 272 9.09 2.45 9.65
N HIS A 273 9.78 3.34 10.38
CA HIS A 273 9.90 3.25 11.85
C HIS A 273 8.55 3.37 12.57
N TRP A 274 7.57 4.04 11.97
CA TRP A 274 6.19 4.08 12.46
C TRP A 274 5.59 2.68 12.68
N THR A 275 6.04 1.68 11.93
CA THR A 275 5.50 0.31 11.99
C THR A 275 5.74 -0.38 13.33
N GLN A 276 6.70 0.08 14.14
CA GLN A 276 6.98 -0.49 15.47
C GLN A 276 5.81 -0.32 16.44
N ASP A 277 5.09 0.81 16.35
CA ASP A 277 3.96 1.12 17.24
C ASP A 277 2.65 1.35 16.49
N GLY A 278 2.70 1.46 15.16
CA GLY A 278 1.54 1.79 14.33
C GLY A 278 1.02 0.64 13.48
N SER A 279 1.67 -0.52 13.44
CA SER A 279 1.22 -1.69 12.66
C SER A 279 1.25 -2.99 13.45
N ILE A 280 0.49 -4.00 13.01
CA ILE A 280 0.44 -5.31 13.66
C ILE A 280 1.83 -5.97 13.64
N THR A 281 2.52 -5.89 12.50
CA THR A 281 3.87 -6.44 12.35
C THR A 281 4.83 -5.35 11.91
N SER A 282 5.80 -5.04 12.78
CA SER A 282 6.85 -4.05 12.46
C SER A 282 7.69 -4.50 11.27
N GLN A 283 8.28 -3.55 10.53
CA GLN A 283 9.22 -3.87 9.45
C GLN A 283 10.42 -4.69 9.95
N PHE A 284 10.81 -4.55 11.21
CA PHE A 284 11.95 -5.28 11.78
C PHE A 284 11.61 -6.74 12.02
N GLU A 285 10.47 -7.02 12.67
CA GLU A 285 9.98 -8.40 12.79
C GLU A 285 9.74 -9.03 11.42
N GLN A 286 9.10 -8.28 10.52
CA GLN A 286 8.81 -8.76 9.17
C GLN A 286 10.09 -9.07 8.38
N HIS A 287 11.13 -8.25 8.52
CA HIS A 287 12.42 -8.49 7.89
C HIS A 287 13.04 -9.80 8.37
N LEU A 288 13.05 -10.04 9.69
CA LEU A 288 13.58 -11.27 10.27
C LEU A 288 12.77 -12.49 9.82
N ARG A 289 11.44 -12.39 9.82
CA ARG A 289 10.55 -13.45 9.30
C ARG A 289 10.83 -13.72 7.83
N ALA A 290 10.97 -12.67 7.02
CA ALA A 290 11.25 -12.78 5.60
C ALA A 290 12.59 -13.46 5.31
N VAL A 291 13.69 -13.03 5.94
CA VAL A 291 15.03 -13.62 5.68
C VAL A 291 15.16 -15.04 6.21
N LEU A 292 14.39 -15.42 7.23
CA LEU A 292 14.27 -16.80 7.72
C LEU A 292 13.25 -17.65 6.94
N ASP A 293 12.56 -17.06 5.97
CA ASP A 293 11.43 -17.66 5.25
C ASP A 293 10.31 -18.20 6.15
N LEU A 294 10.09 -17.55 7.30
CA LEU A 294 8.92 -17.77 8.13
C LEU A 294 7.68 -17.15 7.46
N PRO A 295 6.46 -17.63 7.79
CA PRO A 295 5.24 -16.96 7.34
C PRO A 295 5.29 -15.49 7.69
N LEU A 296 4.97 -14.62 6.75
CA LEU A 296 4.94 -13.17 6.94
C LEU A 296 3.76 -12.75 7.84
N GLY A 297 3.96 -11.68 8.60
CA GLY A 297 2.94 -11.08 9.46
C GLY A 297 2.04 -10.11 8.70
N ASP A 298 0.94 -9.74 9.36
CA ASP A 298 -0.02 -8.76 8.86
C ASP A 298 0.58 -7.34 8.93
N PRO A 299 0.70 -6.61 7.81
CA PRO A 299 1.26 -5.25 7.77
C PRO A 299 0.21 -4.17 8.11
N SER A 300 -1.02 -4.53 8.48
CA SER A 300 -2.11 -3.59 8.72
C SER A 300 -1.78 -2.61 9.84
N ALA A 301 -2.17 -1.35 9.65
CA ALA A 301 -2.07 -0.33 10.68
C ALA A 301 -3.05 -0.65 11.84
N ILE A 302 -2.63 -0.41 13.08
CA ILE A 302 -3.46 -0.64 14.28
C ILE A 302 -4.21 0.62 14.75
N ALA A 303 -3.91 1.77 14.13
CA ALA A 303 -4.57 3.04 14.36
C ALA A 303 -4.83 3.74 13.02
N PRO A 304 -5.78 4.70 12.95
CA PRO A 304 -6.06 5.45 11.73
C PRO A 304 -4.84 6.19 11.18
N LEU A 305 -4.03 6.79 12.07
CA LEU A 305 -2.79 7.48 11.72
C LEU A 305 -1.69 7.16 12.73
N THR A 306 -0.46 7.14 12.24
CA THR A 306 0.76 7.12 13.06
C THR A 306 1.77 8.10 12.49
N ALA A 307 2.16 9.08 13.31
CA ALA A 307 3.25 9.99 13.02
C ALA A 307 4.56 9.42 13.57
N MET A 308 5.61 9.46 12.77
CA MET A 308 6.99 9.20 13.17
C MET A 308 7.81 10.46 12.95
N VAL A 309 8.55 10.90 13.97
CA VAL A 309 9.48 12.04 13.86
C VAL A 309 10.85 11.65 14.41
N ASN A 310 11.89 11.89 13.62
CA ASN A 310 13.27 11.63 14.03
C ASN A 310 13.76 12.66 15.07
N VAL A 311 14.44 12.14 16.09
CA VAL A 311 15.25 12.90 17.04
C VAL A 311 16.61 13.12 16.41
N LEU A 312 16.82 14.30 15.83
CA LEU A 312 18.10 14.71 15.25
C LEU A 312 18.91 15.45 16.31
N GLY A 313 20.15 15.03 16.52
CA GLY A 313 21.00 15.65 17.53
C GLY A 313 21.21 17.14 17.29
N SER A 314 21.24 17.90 18.37
CA SER A 314 21.57 19.33 18.38
C SER A 314 22.72 19.59 19.36
N ASP A 315 22.61 20.60 20.22
CA ASP A 315 23.55 21.04 21.23
C ASP A 315 23.23 20.54 22.66
N ARG A 316 22.09 19.85 22.86
CA ARG A 316 21.74 19.25 24.15
C ARG A 316 22.38 17.87 24.34
N ASP A 317 23.34 17.77 25.25
CA ASP A 317 23.96 16.49 25.63
C ASP A 317 23.08 15.62 26.54
N ASP A 318 22.33 16.24 27.47
CA ASP A 318 21.46 15.55 28.40
C ASP A 318 20.08 15.27 27.80
N LEU A 319 20.02 14.19 27.02
CA LEU A 319 18.77 13.72 26.43
C LEU A 319 17.85 13.07 27.47
N TYR A 320 18.39 12.55 28.58
CA TYR A 320 17.63 11.70 29.50
C TYR A 320 16.57 12.48 30.28
N HIS A 321 16.89 13.67 30.79
CA HIS A 321 15.87 14.48 31.48
C HIS A 321 14.76 14.95 30.54
N SER A 322 15.12 15.30 29.30
CA SER A 322 14.16 15.69 28.26
C SER A 322 13.26 14.51 27.88
N TYR A 323 13.83 13.33 27.74
CA TYR A 323 13.15 12.06 27.55
C TYR A 323 12.16 11.76 28.70
N LEU A 324 12.59 11.90 29.96
CA LEU A 324 11.72 11.70 31.13
C LEU A 324 10.53 12.65 31.11
N HIS A 325 10.77 13.92 30.77
CA HIS A 325 9.73 14.92 30.68
C HIS A 325 8.70 14.57 29.61
N VAL A 326 9.15 14.21 28.39
CA VAL A 326 8.25 13.81 27.29
C VAL A 326 7.36 12.64 27.71
N LEU A 327 7.94 11.59 28.30
CA LEU A 327 7.16 10.41 28.73
C LEU A 327 6.16 10.74 29.85
N ALA A 328 6.48 11.69 30.72
CA ALA A 328 5.58 12.12 31.78
C ALA A 328 4.46 13.05 31.26
N HIS A 329 4.78 13.90 30.28
CA HIS A 329 3.87 14.90 29.75
C HIS A 329 2.85 14.30 28.77
N ASP A 330 3.29 13.42 27.87
CA ASP A 330 2.44 12.76 26.89
C ASP A 330 2.66 11.23 26.92
N PRO A 331 1.91 10.49 27.77
CA PRO A 331 2.07 9.05 27.92
C PRO A 331 1.72 8.22 26.68
N ALA A 332 1.09 8.82 25.68
CA ALA A 332 0.77 8.13 24.42
C ALA A 332 1.99 8.05 23.48
N VAL A 333 2.97 8.94 23.67
CA VAL A 333 4.18 9.01 22.86
C VAL A 333 5.08 7.80 23.11
N LYS A 334 5.59 7.23 22.02
CA LYS A 334 6.54 6.12 22.02
C LYS A 334 7.90 6.61 21.57
N VAL A 335 8.88 6.59 22.47
CA VAL A 335 10.24 7.09 22.19
C VAL A 335 11.20 5.92 22.01
N HIS A 336 11.95 5.94 20.91
CA HIS A 336 12.93 4.93 20.55
C HIS A 336 14.32 5.55 20.39
N MET A 337 15.20 5.33 21.37
CA MET A 337 16.57 5.88 21.36
C MET A 337 17.59 4.83 20.89
N TYR A 338 18.56 5.27 20.09
CA TYR A 338 19.54 4.39 19.43
C TYR A 338 20.85 4.21 20.19
N GLY A 339 21.00 4.81 21.37
CA GLY A 339 22.25 4.71 22.15
C GLY A 339 23.45 5.38 21.46
N LYS A 340 23.21 6.36 20.59
CA LYS A 340 24.25 7.10 19.88
C LYS A 340 24.61 8.38 20.65
N GLY A 341 25.89 8.75 20.62
CA GLY A 341 26.34 10.03 21.15
C GLY A 341 25.78 11.22 20.34
N VAL A 342 25.56 12.34 21.02
CA VAL A 342 25.00 13.56 20.45
C VAL A 342 26.00 14.21 19.49
N ARG A 343 25.53 14.50 18.27
CA ARG A 343 26.20 15.36 17.28
C ARG A 343 25.12 16.05 16.45
N PRO A 344 25.33 17.31 16.01
CA PRO A 344 24.41 18.00 15.11
C PRO A 344 24.02 17.14 13.89
N GLY A 345 22.72 17.02 13.62
CA GLY A 345 22.17 16.28 12.48
C GLY A 345 22.21 14.75 12.60
N ARG A 346 22.88 14.19 13.61
CA ARG A 346 22.94 12.73 13.82
C ARG A 346 21.56 12.22 14.22
N LYS A 347 21.05 11.17 13.55
CA LYS A 347 19.84 10.45 13.99
C LYS A 347 20.11 9.75 15.34
N LEU A 348 19.54 10.25 16.44
CA LEU A 348 19.74 9.75 17.81
C LEU A 348 18.61 8.81 18.26
N GLY A 349 17.44 8.95 17.65
CA GLY A 349 16.25 8.18 17.94
C GLY A 349 15.11 8.59 17.04
N HIS A 350 13.91 8.07 17.32
CA HIS A 350 12.67 8.58 16.76
C HIS A 350 11.55 8.51 17.79
N VAL A 351 10.47 9.20 17.47
CA VAL A 351 9.23 9.22 18.24
C VAL A 351 8.12 8.73 17.34
N ASN A 352 7.31 7.78 17.83
CA ASN A 352 6.05 7.38 17.21
C ASN A 352 4.87 7.87 18.06
N LEU A 353 3.81 8.32 17.41
CA LEU A 353 2.54 8.65 18.04
C LEU A 353 1.39 8.22 17.14
N SER A 354 0.57 7.29 17.62
CA SER A 354 -0.59 6.76 16.91
C SER A 354 -1.89 7.36 17.46
N GLY A 355 -2.86 7.64 16.59
CA GLY A 355 -4.12 8.25 17.01
C GLY A 355 -5.13 8.40 15.89
N ALA A 356 -6.27 8.98 16.26
CA ALA A 356 -7.36 9.36 15.35
C ALA A 356 -7.53 10.89 15.26
N ASP A 357 -6.62 11.64 15.88
CA ASP A 357 -6.56 13.11 15.78
C ASP A 357 -6.29 13.52 14.32
N ALA A 358 -6.56 14.79 14.02
CA ALA A 358 -6.20 15.35 12.72
C ALA A 358 -4.68 15.22 12.47
N PRO A 359 -4.25 14.90 11.23
CA PRO A 359 -2.86 14.72 10.84
C PRO A 359 -1.88 15.74 11.43
N GLU A 360 -2.25 17.02 11.33
CA GLU A 360 -1.46 18.16 11.78
C GLU A 360 -1.28 18.19 13.29
N HIS A 361 -2.30 17.80 14.06
CA HIS A 361 -2.24 17.78 15.51
C HIS A 361 -1.38 16.62 16.01
N LEU A 362 -1.56 15.43 15.43
CA LEU A 362 -0.77 14.25 15.75
C LEU A 362 0.73 14.50 15.46
N LEU A 363 1.01 15.10 14.30
CA LEU A 363 2.37 15.44 13.89
C LEU A 363 2.99 16.53 14.77
N ALA A 364 2.23 17.56 15.15
CA ALA A 364 2.71 18.62 16.04
C ALA A 364 3.16 18.07 17.41
N ARG A 365 2.38 17.14 17.99
CA ARG A 365 2.73 16.47 19.24
C ARG A 365 3.99 15.61 19.11
N ALA A 366 4.07 14.79 18.07
CA ALA A 366 5.25 13.95 17.80
C ALA A 366 6.51 14.79 17.53
N ARG A 367 6.36 15.88 16.77
CA ARG A 367 7.45 16.83 16.48
C ARG A 367 7.95 17.51 17.74
N HIS A 368 7.03 18.03 18.55
CA HIS A 368 7.39 18.62 19.82
C HIS A 368 8.17 17.64 20.69
N ALA A 369 7.69 16.40 20.85
CA ALA A 369 8.39 15.38 21.63
C ALA A 369 9.82 15.14 21.10
N ALA A 370 9.98 14.97 19.79
CA ALA A 370 11.29 14.72 19.19
C ALA A 370 12.24 15.93 19.33
N ASP A 371 11.76 17.14 19.04
CA ASP A 371 12.53 18.37 19.08
C ASP A 371 12.86 18.81 20.51
N PHE A 372 11.96 18.55 21.46
CA PHE A 372 12.23 18.80 22.88
C PHE A 372 13.29 17.86 23.43
N ILE A 373 13.27 16.57 23.04
CA ILE A 373 14.36 15.63 23.37
C ILE A 373 15.68 16.11 22.76
N ALA A 374 15.65 16.49 21.49
CA ALA A 374 16.83 16.96 20.77
C ALA A 374 17.40 18.25 21.35
N GLY A 375 16.57 19.09 21.99
CA GLY A 375 16.94 20.42 22.49
C GLY A 375 16.65 21.56 21.53
N VAL A 376 16.03 21.27 20.37
CA VAL A 376 15.60 22.26 19.37
C VAL A 376 14.38 23.03 19.86
N ASP A 377 13.43 22.34 20.50
CA ASP A 377 12.32 22.98 21.21
C ASP A 377 12.65 23.09 22.71
N THR A 378 12.42 24.26 23.27
CA THR A 378 12.67 24.55 24.70
C THR A 378 11.40 24.67 25.51
N ASN A 379 10.21 24.59 24.92
CA ASN A 379 8.95 24.74 25.62
C ASN A 379 8.53 23.42 26.31
N PRO A 380 8.56 23.29 27.65
CA PRO A 380 8.17 22.05 28.31
C PRO A 380 6.65 21.79 28.30
N HIS A 381 5.83 22.79 27.99
CA HIS A 381 4.37 22.71 28.04
C HIS A 381 3.77 23.34 26.78
N PRO A 382 3.91 22.67 25.62
CA PRO A 382 3.27 23.11 24.39
C PRO A 382 1.75 23.17 24.56
N ASP A 383 1.16 24.26 24.05
CA ASP A 383 -0.29 24.32 23.82
C ASP A 383 -0.52 24.03 22.34
N PHE A 384 -1.13 22.89 22.05
CA PHE A 384 -1.39 22.46 20.69
C PHE A 384 -2.73 23.01 20.14
N GLY A 385 -3.55 23.66 20.97
CA GLY A 385 -4.82 24.29 20.60
C GLY A 385 -5.82 23.37 19.86
N ASP A 386 -6.88 23.98 19.32
CA ASP A 386 -7.78 23.36 18.33
C ASP A 386 -7.21 23.60 16.91
N ALA A 387 -6.37 22.69 16.43
CA ALA A 387 -5.94 22.40 15.04
C ALA A 387 -5.49 23.53 14.05
N ALA A 388 -5.65 24.82 14.31
CA ALA A 388 -5.51 25.84 13.25
C ALA A 388 -4.22 26.69 13.26
N ASN A 389 -3.36 26.62 14.29
CA ASN A 389 -2.23 27.56 14.44
C ASN A 389 -0.84 26.95 14.68
N ALA A 390 -0.69 25.61 14.69
CA ALA A 390 0.60 24.95 14.96
C ALA A 390 1.43 24.58 13.70
N ALA A 391 1.17 25.26 12.58
CA ALA A 391 1.75 24.92 11.28
C ALA A 391 3.16 25.54 11.07
N GLY A 392 4.19 24.85 11.56
CA GLY A 392 5.56 24.97 11.02
C GLY A 392 5.78 24.05 9.81
N ALA A 393 6.72 24.39 8.92
CA ALA A 393 7.05 23.67 7.69
C ALA A 393 7.23 22.15 7.92
N GLY A 394 6.31 21.34 7.38
CA GLY A 394 6.35 19.88 7.43
C GLY A 394 5.16 19.28 6.67
N ILE A 395 4.88 17.99 6.84
CA ILE A 395 3.91 17.23 6.00
C ILE A 395 2.52 17.92 5.90
N ALA A 396 2.08 18.61 6.97
CA ALA A 396 0.78 19.29 7.00
C ALA A 396 0.70 20.62 6.23
N THR A 397 1.83 21.25 5.86
CA THR A 397 1.84 22.55 5.16
C THR A 397 2.25 22.46 3.69
N SER A 398 2.85 21.35 3.25
CA SER A 398 3.33 21.20 1.87
C SER A 398 2.21 21.02 0.85
N ALA A 399 0.99 20.67 1.29
CA ALA A 399 -0.20 20.59 0.42
C ALA A 399 -0.65 21.94 -0.17
N ALA A 400 -0.06 23.07 0.25
CA ALA A 400 -0.54 24.41 -0.13
C ALA A 400 0.53 25.44 -0.56
N ARG A 401 1.80 25.07 -0.77
CA ARG A 401 2.82 26.07 -1.23
C ARG A 401 3.70 25.54 -2.35
N GLY A 402 3.20 25.72 -3.57
CA GLY A 402 4.07 25.94 -4.72
C GLY A 402 4.67 27.35 -4.65
N THR A 403 5.95 27.46 -4.99
CA THR A 403 6.75 28.68 -5.19
C THR A 403 7.18 29.43 -3.93
N GLU A 404 8.44 29.25 -3.51
CA GLU A 404 9.22 30.33 -2.89
C GLU A 404 10.59 30.40 -3.59
N THR A 405 10.83 31.56 -4.20
CA THR A 405 12.10 32.03 -4.78
C THR A 405 12.78 32.95 -3.79
N ASP A 406 14.10 32.82 -3.65
CA ASP A 406 14.93 33.68 -2.81
C ASP A 406 15.20 35.08 -3.40
N ALA A 407 15.24 36.06 -2.49
CA ALA A 407 15.87 37.40 -2.51
C ALA A 407 15.13 38.62 -3.13
N PRO A 408 15.46 39.89 -2.73
CA PRO A 408 15.33 40.48 -1.38
C PRO A 408 14.59 41.87 -1.36
N ALA A 409 14.29 42.33 -0.13
CA ALA A 409 13.71 43.60 0.38
C ALA A 409 13.58 44.88 -0.51
N ALA A 410 12.38 45.51 -0.51
CA ALA A 410 12.14 46.95 -0.19
C ALA A 410 10.65 47.43 -0.28
N ALA A 411 10.19 48.09 0.79
CA ALA A 411 9.29 49.26 0.93
C ALA A 411 7.84 49.39 0.36
N SER A 412 6.89 49.50 1.33
CA SER A 412 5.75 50.45 1.49
C SER A 412 4.49 50.45 0.59
N SER A 413 3.38 49.92 1.17
CA SER A 413 2.01 50.49 1.41
C SER A 413 1.24 51.37 0.38
N PRO A 414 -0.10 51.55 0.51
CA PRO A 414 -1.18 50.59 0.86
C PRO A 414 -2.53 50.80 0.09
N ALA A 415 -3.49 49.91 0.38
CA ALA A 415 -4.96 50.09 0.42
C ALA A 415 -5.78 50.10 -0.89
N ALA A 416 -6.79 49.22 -0.98
CA ALA A 416 -8.20 49.58 -0.75
C ALA A 416 -9.14 48.36 -0.95
N ALA A 417 -10.20 48.34 -0.13
CA ALA A 417 -11.27 47.36 -0.09
C ALA A 417 -12.26 47.46 -1.26
N ALA A 418 -12.97 46.37 -1.55
CA ALA A 418 -14.45 46.33 -1.52
C ALA A 418 -14.99 44.99 -2.05
N SER A 419 -15.86 44.37 -1.26
CA SER A 419 -16.91 43.47 -1.73
C SER A 419 -18.09 44.32 -2.26
N PRO A 420 -18.97 43.79 -3.12
CA PRO A 420 -20.25 43.37 -2.56
C PRO A 420 -20.87 42.12 -3.22
N ALA A 421 -21.92 41.67 -2.55
CA ALA A 421 -22.71 40.47 -2.77
C ALA A 421 -23.80 40.57 -3.87
N ALA A 422 -24.37 39.38 -4.13
CA ALA A 422 -25.76 39.06 -4.48
C ALA A 422 -26.14 38.93 -5.96
N GLY A 423 -26.76 37.78 -6.29
CA GLY A 423 -27.84 37.72 -7.27
C GLY A 423 -27.97 36.44 -8.10
N ALA A 424 -29.05 35.71 -7.82
CA ALA A 424 -29.93 35.03 -8.77
C ALA A 424 -29.75 33.52 -9.11
N THR A 425 -30.92 32.90 -9.04
CA THR A 425 -31.41 31.53 -9.30
C THR A 425 -31.56 31.17 -10.77
N SER A 426 -31.46 29.88 -11.13
CA SER A 426 -32.40 29.12 -12.03
C SER A 426 -31.84 27.71 -12.27
N GLU A 427 -32.51 26.65 -11.81
CA GLU A 427 -33.46 25.79 -12.54
C GLU A 427 -32.86 24.45 -13.01
N ALA A 428 -33.53 23.38 -12.57
CA ALA A 428 -33.28 21.99 -12.90
C ALA A 428 -33.96 21.61 -14.22
N SER A 429 -33.30 20.75 -15.01
CA SER A 429 -33.86 20.11 -16.19
C SER A 429 -34.10 18.63 -15.91
N ALA A 430 -35.39 18.26 -15.86
CA ALA A 430 -35.86 16.88 -15.89
C ALA A 430 -36.03 16.44 -17.35
N ALA A 431 -35.61 15.22 -17.67
CA ALA A 431 -35.94 14.54 -18.91
C ALA A 431 -36.66 13.21 -18.59
N THR A 432 -37.87 13.10 -19.12
CA THR A 432 -38.81 12.00 -19.01
C THR A 432 -38.60 10.95 -20.12
N ALA A 433 -38.76 9.67 -19.79
CA ALA A 433 -39.08 8.58 -20.74
C ALA A 433 -39.92 7.54 -19.98
N SER A 434 -41.24 7.61 -20.09
CA SER A 434 -42.11 6.82 -21.00
C SER A 434 -42.48 5.43 -20.46
N ALA A 435 -43.67 5.36 -19.85
CA ALA A 435 -44.40 4.15 -19.53
C ALA A 435 -45.07 3.54 -20.78
N ALA A 436 -44.97 2.23 -20.95
CA ALA A 436 -45.83 1.45 -21.84
C ALA A 436 -45.97 0.01 -21.35
N GLY A 437 -47.22 -0.44 -21.14
CA GLY A 437 -47.58 -1.87 -21.17
C GLY A 437 -48.10 -2.52 -19.88
N ALA A 438 -49.16 -2.00 -19.26
CA ALA A 438 -49.92 -2.76 -18.25
C ALA A 438 -50.88 -3.74 -18.95
N ALA A 439 -50.54 -5.03 -18.96
CA ALA A 439 -51.47 -6.12 -19.22
C ALA A 439 -51.90 -6.73 -17.87
N SER A 440 -53.20 -6.86 -17.64
CA SER A 440 -53.78 -7.38 -16.40
C SER A 440 -53.51 -8.88 -16.26
N ALA A 441 -52.71 -9.26 -15.28
CA ALA A 441 -52.37 -10.65 -15.00
C ALA A 441 -53.34 -11.28 -13.98
N GLY A 442 -53.67 -12.56 -14.18
CA GLY A 442 -54.55 -13.34 -13.31
C GLY A 442 -53.95 -13.57 -11.91
N PRO A 443 -54.71 -14.19 -10.99
CA PRO A 443 -54.34 -14.30 -9.57
C PRO A 443 -53.04 -15.07 -9.27
N ASP A 444 -52.49 -15.81 -10.25
CA ASP A 444 -51.27 -16.63 -10.14
C ASP A 444 -49.99 -16.01 -10.72
N ASP A 445 -50.05 -14.82 -11.32
CA ASP A 445 -48.89 -14.22 -12.04
C ASP A 445 -48.17 -13.15 -11.19
N ARG A 446 -48.05 -13.40 -9.89
CA ARG A 446 -47.26 -12.54 -9.01
C ARG A 446 -45.80 -12.95 -9.15
N SER A 447 -44.93 -11.97 -9.42
CA SER A 447 -43.49 -12.21 -9.46
C SER A 447 -43.02 -12.75 -8.12
N ARG A 448 -42.30 -13.87 -8.15
CA ARG A 448 -41.78 -14.54 -6.94
C ARG A 448 -40.34 -14.12 -6.65
N VAL A 449 -39.61 -13.66 -7.67
CA VAL A 449 -38.22 -13.22 -7.53
C VAL A 449 -38.07 -11.77 -7.99
N GLY A 450 -37.41 -10.94 -7.19
CA GLY A 450 -37.03 -9.59 -7.59
C GLY A 450 -35.57 -9.53 -8.00
N ILE A 451 -35.28 -9.14 -9.25
CA ILE A 451 -33.92 -8.83 -9.71
C ILE A 451 -33.72 -7.33 -9.64
N VAL A 452 -32.69 -6.89 -8.92
CA VAL A 452 -32.35 -5.48 -8.76
C VAL A 452 -30.88 -5.24 -9.04
N MET A 453 -30.58 -4.09 -9.62
CA MET A 453 -29.21 -3.69 -9.99
C MET A 453 -29.03 -2.18 -9.86
N GLY A 454 -27.78 -1.73 -9.68
CA GLY A 454 -27.48 -0.32 -9.45
C GLY A 454 -27.50 0.54 -10.73
N SER A 455 -27.35 -0.09 -11.89
CA SER A 455 -27.45 0.54 -13.21
C SER A 455 -27.93 -0.45 -14.26
N ASP A 456 -28.54 0.05 -15.32
CA ASP A 456 -28.81 -0.69 -16.57
C ASP A 456 -27.55 -1.34 -17.18
N SER A 457 -26.37 -0.74 -17.00
CA SER A 457 -25.09 -1.31 -17.42
C SER A 457 -24.72 -2.64 -16.74
N ASP A 458 -25.34 -2.99 -15.61
CA ASP A 458 -25.18 -4.29 -14.95
C ASP A 458 -26.01 -5.41 -15.64
N TRP A 459 -27.01 -5.04 -16.47
CA TRP A 459 -27.96 -5.96 -17.09
C TRP A 459 -27.31 -7.06 -17.96
N PRO A 460 -26.28 -6.81 -18.78
CA PRO A 460 -25.63 -7.88 -19.57
C PRO A 460 -25.11 -9.04 -18.72
N THR A 461 -24.72 -8.78 -17.48
CA THR A 461 -24.35 -9.82 -16.50
C THR A 461 -25.60 -10.40 -15.85
N MET A 462 -26.50 -9.53 -15.36
CA MET A 462 -27.67 -9.93 -14.57
C MET A 462 -28.73 -10.68 -15.38
N SER A 463 -28.80 -10.52 -16.70
CA SER A 463 -29.76 -11.20 -17.56
C SER A 463 -29.63 -12.73 -17.50
N ALA A 464 -28.45 -13.25 -17.18
CA ALA A 464 -28.25 -14.68 -17.00
C ALA A 464 -29.00 -15.25 -15.78
N ALA A 465 -29.26 -14.43 -14.74
CA ALA A 465 -30.14 -14.83 -13.64
C ALA A 465 -31.59 -14.93 -14.13
N ALA A 466 -32.05 -13.96 -14.92
CA ALA A 466 -33.38 -13.98 -15.53
C ALA A 466 -33.57 -15.19 -16.46
N ASP A 467 -32.58 -15.53 -17.28
CA ASP A 467 -32.64 -16.70 -18.16
C ASP A 467 -32.74 -18.01 -17.37
N ALA A 468 -31.97 -18.14 -16.28
CA ALA A 468 -32.10 -19.28 -15.38
C ALA A 468 -33.50 -19.36 -14.76
N LEU A 469 -34.09 -18.24 -14.31
CA LEU A 469 -35.45 -18.26 -13.77
C LEU A 469 -36.51 -18.67 -14.82
N ARG A 470 -36.36 -18.21 -16.07
CA ARG A 470 -37.25 -18.58 -17.19
C ARG A 470 -37.19 -20.08 -17.50
N GLU A 471 -36.01 -20.69 -17.42
CA GLU A 471 -35.83 -22.14 -17.65
C GLU A 471 -36.70 -22.97 -16.69
N PHE A 472 -36.93 -22.48 -15.47
CA PHE A 472 -37.73 -23.14 -14.44
C PHE A 472 -39.15 -22.56 -14.30
N GLY A 473 -39.58 -21.68 -15.22
CA GLY A 473 -40.92 -21.09 -15.20
C GLY A 473 -41.21 -20.19 -13.99
N ILE A 474 -40.18 -19.60 -13.37
CA ILE A 474 -40.34 -18.72 -12.21
C ILE A 474 -40.59 -17.28 -12.66
N PRO A 475 -41.73 -16.66 -12.28
CA PRO A 475 -42.01 -15.26 -12.63
C PRO A 475 -41.13 -14.32 -11.79
N PHE A 476 -40.60 -13.27 -12.41
CA PHE A 476 -39.68 -12.32 -11.78
C PHE A 476 -39.87 -10.88 -12.28
N THR A 477 -39.47 -9.91 -11.47
CA THR A 477 -39.27 -8.51 -11.90
C THR A 477 -37.79 -8.19 -12.08
N ALA A 478 -37.46 -7.19 -12.91
CA ALA A 478 -36.11 -6.67 -13.06
C ALA A 478 -36.14 -5.13 -13.07
N GLU A 479 -35.48 -4.50 -12.09
CA GLU A 479 -35.56 -3.06 -11.84
C GLU A 479 -34.17 -2.46 -11.56
N VAL A 480 -33.98 -1.17 -11.88
CA VAL A 480 -32.77 -0.42 -11.52
C VAL A 480 -33.05 0.37 -10.24
N VAL A 481 -32.33 0.03 -9.18
CA VAL A 481 -32.48 0.64 -7.84
C VAL A 481 -31.07 0.83 -7.26
N SER A 482 -30.56 2.06 -7.30
CA SER A 482 -29.18 2.38 -6.92
C SER A 482 -29.06 2.73 -5.43
N ALA A 483 -28.29 1.96 -4.66
CA ALA A 483 -28.02 2.25 -3.25
C ALA A 483 -27.40 3.65 -3.01
N HIS A 484 -26.62 4.16 -3.97
CA HIS A 484 -25.90 5.44 -3.83
C HIS A 484 -26.66 6.64 -4.43
N ARG A 485 -27.51 6.39 -5.43
CA ARG A 485 -28.17 7.46 -6.21
C ARG A 485 -29.66 7.58 -5.93
N MET A 486 -30.25 6.51 -5.39
CA MET A 486 -31.69 6.40 -5.08
C MET A 486 -31.87 5.73 -3.70
N PRO A 487 -31.22 6.23 -2.63
CA PRO A 487 -31.21 5.54 -1.34
C PRO A 487 -32.61 5.44 -0.70
N GLU A 488 -33.46 6.46 -0.84
CA GLU A 488 -34.84 6.42 -0.34
C GLU A 488 -35.70 5.40 -1.11
N ASP A 489 -35.59 5.37 -2.44
CA ASP A 489 -36.30 4.40 -3.27
C ASP A 489 -35.83 2.98 -2.98
N MET A 490 -34.52 2.78 -2.75
CA MET A 490 -33.97 1.49 -2.35
C MET A 490 -34.50 1.04 -0.99
N VAL A 491 -34.58 1.97 -0.02
CA VAL A 491 -35.16 1.69 1.29
C VAL A 491 -36.62 1.25 1.17
N GLU A 492 -37.41 1.98 0.39
CA GLU A 492 -38.81 1.66 0.16
C GLU A 492 -38.99 0.33 -0.59
N TRP A 493 -38.20 0.12 -1.65
CA TRP A 493 -38.23 -1.10 -2.45
C TRP A 493 -37.92 -2.32 -1.60
N GLY A 494 -36.88 -2.24 -0.74
CA GLY A 494 -36.48 -3.33 0.16
C GLY A 494 -37.53 -3.64 1.21
N ARG A 495 -38.08 -2.62 1.88
CA ARG A 495 -39.10 -2.80 2.93
C ARG A 495 -40.41 -3.39 2.42
N THR A 496 -40.83 -3.00 1.21
CA THR A 496 -42.09 -3.45 0.60
C THR A 496 -41.95 -4.71 -0.24
N ALA A 497 -40.74 -5.28 -0.38
CA ALA A 497 -40.48 -6.44 -1.23
C ALA A 497 -41.38 -7.65 -0.88
N ALA A 498 -41.50 -7.98 0.42
CA ALA A 498 -42.34 -9.09 0.87
C ALA A 498 -43.84 -8.81 0.65
N ASP A 499 -44.29 -7.57 0.89
CA ASP A 499 -45.69 -7.17 0.68
C ASP A 499 -46.10 -7.24 -0.79
N ARG A 500 -45.14 -7.06 -1.71
CA ARG A 500 -45.32 -7.25 -3.15
C ARG A 500 -45.39 -8.73 -3.58
N GLY A 501 -45.22 -9.66 -2.66
CA GLY A 501 -45.25 -11.10 -2.92
C GLY A 501 -43.94 -11.69 -3.40
N LEU A 502 -42.83 -10.95 -3.30
CA LEU A 502 -41.50 -11.51 -3.58
C LEU A 502 -41.12 -12.50 -2.48
N GLU A 503 -40.45 -13.57 -2.87
CA GLU A 503 -39.96 -14.62 -1.97
C GLU A 503 -38.42 -14.66 -1.94
N VAL A 504 -37.74 -14.22 -3.01
CA VAL A 504 -36.27 -14.14 -3.09
C VAL A 504 -35.85 -12.87 -3.82
N ILE A 505 -34.75 -12.24 -3.39
CA ILE A 505 -34.17 -11.07 -4.05
C ILE A 505 -32.81 -11.46 -4.63
N ILE A 506 -32.57 -11.13 -5.90
CA ILE A 506 -31.26 -11.22 -6.54
C ILE A 506 -30.76 -9.79 -6.79
N ALA A 507 -29.68 -9.41 -6.12
CA ALA A 507 -29.13 -8.07 -6.18
C ALA A 507 -27.76 -8.07 -6.87
N GLY A 508 -27.68 -7.40 -8.02
CA GLY A 508 -26.45 -7.17 -8.76
C GLY A 508 -25.68 -5.98 -8.22
N ALA A 509 -24.41 -6.17 -7.91
CA ALA A 509 -23.54 -5.13 -7.41
C ALA A 509 -22.35 -4.94 -8.35
N GLY A 510 -22.46 -3.96 -9.25
CA GLY A 510 -21.33 -3.36 -9.96
C GLY A 510 -20.84 -2.15 -9.19
N GLY A 511 -20.91 -0.96 -9.80
CA GLY A 511 -20.50 0.30 -9.15
C GLY A 511 -21.33 0.67 -7.90
N ALA A 512 -22.44 -0.03 -7.68
CA ALA A 512 -23.22 0.02 -6.45
C ALA A 512 -22.97 -1.21 -5.54
N ALA A 513 -21.70 -1.50 -5.23
CA ALA A 513 -21.25 -2.68 -4.48
C ALA A 513 -22.08 -3.03 -3.21
N HIS A 514 -22.57 -2.01 -2.48
CA HIS A 514 -23.33 -2.18 -1.24
C HIS A 514 -24.80 -2.62 -1.42
N LEU A 515 -25.35 -2.59 -2.64
CA LEU A 515 -26.79 -2.82 -2.88
C LEU A 515 -27.33 -4.12 -2.24
N PRO A 516 -26.66 -5.29 -2.38
CA PRO A 516 -27.17 -6.52 -1.78
C PRO A 516 -27.21 -6.49 -0.26
N GLY A 517 -26.16 -5.95 0.37
CA GLY A 517 -26.08 -5.83 1.82
C GLY A 517 -27.12 -4.86 2.40
N MET A 518 -27.33 -3.73 1.71
CA MET A 518 -28.36 -2.75 2.09
C MET A 518 -29.75 -3.35 2.00
N LEU A 519 -30.08 -4.05 0.91
CA LEU A 519 -31.38 -4.72 0.76
C LEU A 519 -31.60 -5.79 1.82
N ALA A 520 -30.58 -6.60 2.13
CA ALA A 520 -30.66 -7.60 3.18
C ALA A 520 -30.92 -7.00 4.57
N SER A 521 -30.49 -5.76 4.82
CA SER A 521 -30.77 -5.06 6.08
C SER A 521 -32.22 -4.56 6.21
N LEU A 522 -32.97 -4.54 5.10
CA LEU A 522 -34.28 -3.91 4.99
C LEU A 522 -35.43 -4.90 4.83
N THR A 523 -35.13 -6.19 4.62
CA THR A 523 -36.12 -7.23 4.37
C THR A 523 -35.79 -8.52 5.11
N SER A 524 -36.81 -9.33 5.38
CA SER A 524 -36.65 -10.70 5.89
C SER A 524 -36.49 -11.74 4.77
N LEU A 525 -36.65 -11.34 3.52
CA LEU A 525 -36.49 -12.24 2.37
C LEU A 525 -35.01 -12.60 2.17
N PRO A 526 -34.71 -13.83 1.71
CA PRO A 526 -33.37 -14.21 1.28
C PRO A 526 -32.86 -13.28 0.17
N VAL A 527 -31.66 -12.73 0.37
CA VAL A 527 -30.96 -11.90 -0.62
C VAL A 527 -29.75 -12.66 -1.16
N ILE A 528 -29.69 -12.78 -2.48
CA ILE A 528 -28.57 -13.34 -3.22
C ILE A 528 -27.79 -12.19 -3.86
N GLY A 529 -26.52 -12.04 -3.49
CA GLY A 529 -25.65 -11.00 -4.05
C GLY A 529 -24.87 -11.54 -5.24
N VAL A 530 -24.91 -10.80 -6.36
CA VAL A 530 -24.13 -11.06 -7.57
C VAL A 530 -23.07 -9.96 -7.72
N PRO A 531 -21.80 -10.25 -7.46
CA PRO A 531 -20.73 -9.31 -7.81
C PRO A 531 -20.66 -9.20 -9.34
N VAL A 532 -20.85 -8.00 -9.87
CA VAL A 532 -20.79 -7.72 -11.31
C VAL A 532 -19.39 -7.22 -11.66
N PRO A 533 -18.69 -7.83 -12.63
CA PRO A 533 -17.38 -7.36 -13.08
C PRO A 533 -17.47 -5.91 -13.59
N LEU A 534 -16.53 -5.08 -13.15
CA LEU A 534 -16.35 -3.71 -13.62
C LEU A 534 -15.01 -3.57 -14.34
N THR A 535 -14.82 -2.43 -15.00
CA THR A 535 -13.55 -2.05 -15.66
C THR A 535 -12.34 -2.14 -14.73
N TYR A 536 -12.54 -1.87 -13.43
CA TYR A 536 -11.50 -1.92 -12.42
C TYR A 536 -11.84 -3.00 -11.39
N LEU A 537 -10.81 -3.68 -10.87
CA LEU A 537 -10.90 -4.72 -9.84
C LEU A 537 -11.71 -5.98 -10.22
N ASP A 538 -12.20 -6.08 -11.47
CA ASP A 538 -12.88 -7.25 -12.03
C ASP A 538 -13.97 -7.83 -11.09
N GLY A 539 -14.71 -6.94 -10.40
CA GLY A 539 -15.80 -7.29 -9.47
C GLY A 539 -15.36 -7.79 -8.09
N MET A 540 -14.07 -7.72 -7.75
CA MET A 540 -13.54 -8.09 -6.43
C MET A 540 -14.01 -7.15 -5.32
N ASP A 541 -14.11 -5.86 -5.61
CA ASP A 541 -14.69 -4.84 -4.74
C ASP A 541 -16.14 -5.15 -4.36
N SER A 542 -16.96 -5.49 -5.34
CA SER A 542 -18.32 -5.96 -5.14
C SER A 542 -18.35 -7.26 -4.35
N LEU A 543 -17.47 -8.22 -4.65
CA LEU A 543 -17.42 -9.49 -3.93
C LEU A 543 -17.13 -9.25 -2.45
N LEU A 544 -16.08 -8.49 -2.14
CA LEU A 544 -15.68 -8.17 -0.78
C LEU A 544 -16.78 -7.40 -0.03
N SER A 545 -17.47 -6.48 -0.69
CA SER A 545 -18.60 -5.75 -0.10
C SER A 545 -19.78 -6.67 0.25
N ILE A 546 -20.03 -7.72 -0.53
CA ILE A 546 -21.19 -8.60 -0.32
C ILE A 546 -20.86 -9.72 0.67
N VAL A 547 -19.63 -10.25 0.69
CA VAL A 547 -19.25 -11.35 1.61
C VAL A 547 -18.98 -10.86 3.04
N GLN A 548 -18.62 -9.59 3.24
CA GLN A 548 -18.31 -9.00 4.55
C GLN A 548 -19.54 -8.41 5.23
N MET A 549 -20.55 -9.25 5.50
CA MET A 549 -21.77 -8.81 6.19
C MET A 549 -21.68 -8.96 7.72
N PRO A 550 -22.15 -7.97 8.50
CA PRO A 550 -22.23 -8.11 9.95
C PRO A 550 -23.22 -9.20 10.35
N ALA A 551 -23.03 -9.76 11.55
CA ALA A 551 -23.94 -10.75 12.10
C ALA A 551 -25.39 -10.22 12.14
N GLY A 552 -26.34 -11.00 11.62
CA GLY A 552 -27.76 -10.66 11.58
C GLY A 552 -28.27 -10.14 10.22
N VAL A 553 -27.39 -9.86 9.25
CA VAL A 553 -27.78 -9.39 7.91
C VAL A 553 -27.16 -10.28 6.81
N PRO A 554 -27.54 -11.57 6.71
CA PRO A 554 -26.88 -12.50 5.82
C PRO A 554 -27.19 -12.20 4.34
N VAL A 555 -26.17 -12.29 3.49
CA VAL A 555 -26.30 -12.30 2.03
C VAL A 555 -25.67 -13.58 1.48
N ALA A 556 -26.39 -14.28 0.61
CA ALA A 556 -25.84 -15.44 -0.10
C ALA A 556 -25.07 -14.96 -1.34
N THR A 557 -23.74 -14.99 -1.30
CA THR A 557 -22.91 -14.46 -2.39
C THR A 557 -22.52 -15.55 -3.39
N VAL A 558 -22.74 -15.31 -4.68
CA VAL A 558 -22.23 -16.15 -5.77
C VAL A 558 -20.86 -15.65 -6.26
N SER A 559 -20.20 -16.43 -7.13
CA SER A 559 -18.96 -16.00 -7.79
C SER A 559 -19.17 -14.69 -8.56
N VAL A 560 -18.09 -13.94 -8.77
CA VAL A 560 -18.10 -12.77 -9.65
C VAL A 560 -18.62 -13.15 -11.04
N GLY A 561 -19.54 -12.35 -11.58
CA GLY A 561 -20.26 -12.61 -12.83
C GLY A 561 -21.24 -13.79 -12.77
N GLY A 562 -21.42 -14.41 -11.61
CA GLY A 562 -22.15 -15.66 -11.41
C GLY A 562 -23.68 -15.55 -11.44
N ALA A 563 -24.26 -14.63 -12.22
CA ALA A 563 -25.70 -14.34 -12.22
C ALA A 563 -26.57 -15.58 -12.51
N ALA A 564 -26.16 -16.47 -13.44
CA ALA A 564 -26.87 -17.73 -13.68
C ALA A 564 -26.96 -18.62 -12.42
N ASN A 565 -25.87 -18.69 -11.64
CA ASN A 565 -25.88 -19.42 -10.37
C ASN A 565 -26.77 -18.75 -9.33
N ALA A 566 -26.91 -17.43 -9.36
CA ALA A 566 -27.85 -16.72 -8.49
C ALA A 566 -29.31 -17.07 -8.83
N GLY A 567 -29.66 -17.14 -10.11
CA GLY A 567 -30.96 -17.64 -10.56
C GLY A 567 -31.22 -19.08 -10.09
N LEU A 568 -30.27 -19.99 -10.31
CA LEU A 568 -30.38 -21.39 -9.84
C LEU A 568 -30.46 -21.50 -8.31
N LEU A 569 -29.75 -20.64 -7.58
CA LEU A 569 -29.83 -20.60 -6.11
C LEU A 569 -31.19 -20.10 -5.65
N ALA A 570 -31.78 -19.10 -6.31
CA ALA A 570 -33.14 -18.66 -6.05
C ALA A 570 -34.14 -19.81 -6.28
N VAL A 571 -34.03 -20.56 -7.38
CA VAL A 571 -34.87 -21.75 -7.63
C VAL A 571 -34.72 -22.78 -6.51
N ARG A 572 -33.50 -23.02 -6.02
CA ARG A 572 -33.26 -23.94 -4.89
C ARG A 572 -33.90 -23.45 -3.59
N ILE A 573 -33.85 -22.15 -3.31
CA ILE A 573 -34.50 -21.55 -2.14
C ILE A 573 -36.02 -21.75 -2.24
N LEU A 574 -36.64 -21.40 -3.37
CA LEU A 574 -38.07 -21.62 -3.59
C LEU A 574 -38.45 -23.10 -3.48
N ALA A 575 -37.65 -23.99 -4.06
CA ALA A 575 -37.86 -25.44 -3.98
C ALA A 575 -37.67 -26.01 -2.57
N SER A 576 -37.02 -25.29 -1.65
CA SER A 576 -36.78 -25.73 -0.27
C SER A 576 -37.95 -25.45 0.67
N GLY A 577 -38.87 -24.54 0.29
CA GLY A 577 -40.12 -24.29 1.02
C GLY A 577 -40.96 -25.56 1.12
N ALA A 578 -41.40 -25.92 2.32
CA ALA A 578 -42.18 -27.13 2.55
C ALA A 578 -43.25 -26.89 3.63
N ALA A 579 -44.43 -26.42 3.23
CA ALA A 579 -45.67 -26.61 3.98
C ALA A 579 -46.91 -26.37 3.08
N GLY A 580 -47.93 -27.24 3.19
CA GLY A 580 -49.25 -27.03 2.58
C GLY A 580 -49.35 -27.33 1.08
N ASP A 581 -50.35 -26.75 0.41
CA ASP A 581 -50.67 -26.96 -1.02
C ASP A 581 -49.52 -26.56 -1.99
N GLU A 582 -48.50 -25.84 -1.50
CA GLU A 582 -47.27 -25.48 -2.22
C GLU A 582 -46.21 -26.62 -2.31
N ALA A 583 -46.47 -27.76 -1.65
CA ALA A 583 -45.56 -28.91 -1.63
C ALA A 583 -45.39 -29.56 -3.01
N GLN A 584 -46.40 -29.53 -3.87
CA GLN A 584 -46.30 -30.10 -5.22
C GLN A 584 -45.39 -29.26 -6.12
N GLY A 585 -45.59 -27.93 -6.16
CA GLY A 585 -44.72 -27.03 -6.92
C GLY A 585 -43.27 -27.05 -6.46
N SER A 586 -43.03 -27.16 -5.15
CA SER A 586 -41.68 -27.34 -4.61
C SER A 586 -41.05 -28.68 -4.97
N THR A 587 -41.85 -29.75 -5.06
CA THR A 587 -41.39 -31.08 -5.50
C THR A 587 -41.06 -31.09 -7.00
N ASP A 588 -41.88 -30.44 -7.82
CA ASP A 588 -41.67 -30.32 -9.27
C ASP A 588 -40.39 -29.52 -9.57
N LEU A 589 -40.13 -28.43 -8.83
CA LEU A 589 -38.88 -27.68 -8.95
C LEU A 589 -37.64 -28.48 -8.55
N ARG A 590 -37.73 -29.33 -7.51
CA ARG A 590 -36.63 -30.25 -7.14
C ARG A 590 -36.34 -31.24 -8.25
N SER A 591 -37.38 -31.82 -8.85
CA SER A 591 -37.22 -32.74 -9.99
C SER A 591 -36.58 -32.03 -11.18
N ALA A 592 -37.06 -30.83 -11.53
CA ALA A 592 -36.48 -30.03 -12.61
C ALA A 592 -35.00 -29.69 -12.37
N LEU A 593 -34.61 -29.40 -11.12
CA LEU A 593 -33.21 -29.15 -10.76
C LEU A 593 -32.34 -30.41 -10.90
N ASP A 594 -32.88 -31.58 -10.57
CA ASP A 594 -32.20 -32.86 -10.79
C ASP A 594 -32.02 -33.16 -12.27
N ASP A 595 -33.04 -32.91 -13.09
CA ASP A 595 -32.98 -33.06 -14.55
C ASP A 595 -31.94 -32.11 -15.16
N HIS A 596 -31.91 -30.84 -14.74
CA HIS A 596 -30.90 -29.87 -15.15
C HIS A 596 -29.47 -30.34 -14.80
N ARG A 597 -29.27 -30.89 -13.58
CA ARG A 597 -27.98 -31.44 -13.16
C ARG A 597 -27.54 -32.62 -14.04
N LEU A 598 -28.47 -33.51 -14.40
CA LEU A 598 -28.19 -34.63 -15.30
C LEU A 598 -27.83 -34.14 -16.70
N ALA A 599 -28.56 -33.16 -17.25
CA ALA A 599 -28.26 -32.57 -18.56
C ALA A 599 -26.86 -31.91 -18.60
N LEU A 600 -26.45 -31.21 -17.53
CA LEU A 600 -25.10 -30.65 -17.42
C LEU A 600 -24.02 -31.73 -17.45
N ARG A 601 -24.23 -32.85 -16.74
CA ARG A 601 -23.33 -34.01 -16.75
C ARG A 601 -23.19 -34.58 -18.16
N GLU A 602 -24.28 -34.75 -18.88
CA GLU A 602 -24.25 -35.24 -20.27
C GLU A 602 -23.50 -34.29 -21.20
N LYS A 603 -23.74 -32.98 -21.09
CA LYS A 603 -23.03 -31.95 -21.86
C LYS A 603 -21.53 -31.94 -21.58
N ALA A 604 -21.13 -32.08 -20.31
CA ALA A 604 -19.73 -32.17 -19.92
C ALA A 604 -19.05 -33.42 -20.49
N MET A 605 -19.72 -34.59 -20.41
CA MET A 605 -19.22 -35.82 -21.03
C MET A 605 -19.11 -35.69 -22.56
N ALA A 606 -20.06 -35.03 -23.22
CA ALA A 606 -20.00 -34.79 -24.66
C ALA A 606 -18.81 -33.90 -25.04
N LYS A 607 -18.56 -32.81 -24.29
CA LYS A 607 -17.38 -31.95 -24.47
C LYS A 607 -16.08 -32.72 -24.25
N GLY A 608 -16.00 -33.55 -23.21
CA GLY A 608 -14.84 -34.41 -22.94
C GLY A 608 -14.54 -35.36 -24.11
N ARG A 609 -15.57 -36.04 -24.62
CA ARG A 609 -15.45 -36.89 -25.83
C ARG A 609 -14.97 -36.10 -27.06
N ALA A 610 -15.44 -34.87 -27.25
CA ALA A 610 -15.02 -34.03 -28.37
C ALA A 610 -13.56 -33.58 -28.24
N LEU A 611 -13.11 -33.23 -27.03
CA LEU A 611 -11.71 -32.87 -26.76
C LEU A 611 -10.77 -34.05 -26.99
N SER A 612 -11.10 -35.25 -26.48
CA SER A 612 -10.28 -36.46 -26.71
C SER A 612 -10.12 -36.77 -28.19
N LYS A 613 -11.16 -36.57 -29.01
CA LYS A 613 -11.07 -36.73 -30.47
C LYS A 613 -10.12 -35.73 -31.12
N ARG A 614 -10.11 -34.47 -30.67
CA ARG A 614 -9.20 -33.43 -31.18
C ARG A 614 -7.74 -33.73 -30.84
N VAL A 615 -7.46 -34.09 -29.59
CA VAL A 615 -6.09 -34.41 -29.13
C VAL A 615 -5.54 -35.64 -29.87
N ALA A 616 -6.36 -36.66 -30.11
CA ALA A 616 -5.95 -37.83 -30.91
C ALA A 616 -5.59 -37.46 -32.36
N ALA A 617 -6.36 -36.56 -32.98
CA ALA A 617 -6.09 -36.09 -34.34
C ALA A 617 -4.83 -35.20 -34.45
N GLU A 618 -4.47 -34.48 -33.38
CA GLU A 618 -3.25 -33.66 -33.31
C GLU A 618 -2.00 -34.51 -33.04
N GLY A 619 -2.12 -35.63 -32.31
CA GLY A 619 -1.02 -36.57 -32.05
C GLY A 619 -0.58 -37.38 -33.26
N ASP A 620 -1.50 -37.73 -34.16
CA ASP A 620 -1.19 -38.45 -35.41
C ASP A 620 -0.50 -37.57 -36.47
N ALA A 621 -0.48 -36.24 -36.30
CA ALA A 621 0.15 -35.30 -37.23
C ALA A 621 1.67 -35.08 -36.98
N HIS A 622 2.27 -35.77 -36.00
CA HIS A 622 3.69 -35.70 -35.66
C HIS A 622 4.43 -37.06 -35.78
N HIS A 623 3.86 -38.01 -36.54
CA HIS A 623 4.51 -39.27 -36.92
C HIS A 623 4.64 -39.43 -38.43
#